data_AF-A0A3A9JZR4-F1
#
_entry.id   AF-A0A3A9JZR4-F1
#
_cell.length_a   1.000
_cell.length_b   1.000
_cell.length_c   1.000
_cell.angle_alpha   90.00
_cell.angle_beta   90.00
_cell.angle_gamma   90.00
#
_symmetry.space_group_name_H-M   'P 1'
#
loop_
_entity.id
_entity.type
_entity.pdbx_description
1 polymer ?
#
loop_
_entity_poly.entity_id
_entity_poly.type
_entity_poly.pdbx_seq_one_letter_code
_entity_poly.pdbx_strand_id
1 'polypeptide(L)'
;MKTSQWFGTALLAGFACLSIPAAQAEPVISNPTFTSGGLTFDTFGISVTKTGQAFPDAANQVNVDLLSGATGLQFSSGFTAQNYGFSDAAISYVVSGATAISSVGLSFDGTFLGQAIASVTETAWADAARTILAGQAYVSCAIAGCSLSDVMTLNGSYSTLYITKDINVSAFEQGDRAQTSIITQTFNPGGGPNPPPTPVPEPATLALFGTGLAALGLVRRRSRKAA
;
A
#
# COMPACT_ATOMS: atom_id res chain seq x y z
N MET A 1 51.02 65.21 -5.91
CA MET A 1 50.04 64.16 -6.29
C MET A 1 50.22 62.99 -5.34
N LYS A 2 49.23 62.69 -4.49
CA LYS A 2 49.23 61.55 -3.55
C LYS A 2 48.20 60.53 -4.04
N THR A 3 48.64 59.34 -4.43
CA THR A 3 47.77 58.24 -4.85
C THR A 3 47.58 57.28 -3.69
N SER A 4 46.36 57.17 -3.17
CA SER A 4 45.99 56.17 -2.17
C SER A 4 45.72 54.83 -2.86
N GLN A 5 46.32 53.77 -2.35
CA GLN A 5 46.04 52.39 -2.78
C GLN A 5 45.03 51.78 -1.80
N TRP A 6 43.89 51.37 -2.35
CA TRP A 6 42.79 50.69 -1.70
C TRP A 6 43.05 49.17 -1.78
N PHE A 7 43.22 48.51 -0.64
CA PHE A 7 43.28 47.04 -0.56
C PHE A 7 41.87 46.49 -0.31
N GLY A 8 41.26 45.92 -1.34
CA GLY A 8 39.98 45.21 -1.25
C GLY A 8 40.21 43.74 -0.88
N THR A 9 39.79 43.35 0.32
CA THR A 9 39.80 41.97 0.80
C THR A 9 38.67 41.19 0.13
N ALA A 10 38.98 40.31 -0.82
CA ALA A 10 38.01 39.43 -1.45
C ALA A 10 37.70 38.23 -0.53
N LEU A 11 36.47 38.19 -0.01
CA LEU A 11 35.97 37.09 0.80
C LEU A 11 35.50 35.96 -0.13
N LEU A 12 36.28 34.88 -0.26
CA LEU A 12 35.90 33.67 -0.98
C LEU A 12 34.93 32.85 -0.12
N ALA A 13 33.64 32.95 -0.40
CA ALA A 13 32.63 32.07 0.16
C ALA A 13 32.71 30.69 -0.53
N GLY A 14 33.35 29.73 0.14
CA GLY A 14 33.37 28.34 -0.30
C GLY A 14 32.00 27.69 -0.12
N PHE A 15 31.32 27.38 -1.22
CA PHE A 15 30.14 26.53 -1.21
C PHE A 15 30.56 25.09 -0.93
N ALA A 16 30.35 24.62 0.30
CA ALA A 16 30.40 23.20 0.60
C ALA A 16 29.14 22.55 0.02
N CYS A 17 29.30 21.83 -1.10
CA CYS A 17 28.24 21.00 -1.66
C CYS A 17 28.06 19.78 -0.74
N LEU A 18 27.05 19.79 0.13
CA LEU A 18 26.64 18.61 0.89
C LEU A 18 26.00 17.63 -0.10
N SER A 19 26.76 16.62 -0.52
CA SER A 19 26.22 15.49 -1.25
C SER A 19 25.35 14.66 -0.30
N ILE A 20 24.04 14.77 -0.46
CA ILE A 20 23.10 13.86 0.21
C ILE A 20 23.21 12.52 -0.54
N PRO A 21 23.54 11.40 0.13
CA PRO A 21 23.52 10.09 -0.52
C PRO A 21 22.12 9.84 -1.07
N ALA A 22 22.02 9.52 -2.36
CA ALA A 22 20.77 9.02 -2.91
C ALA A 22 20.46 7.69 -2.24
N ALA A 23 19.25 7.53 -1.71
CA ALA A 23 18.78 6.23 -1.24
C ALA A 23 18.80 5.27 -2.43
N GLN A 24 19.67 4.26 -2.39
CA GLN A 24 19.72 3.19 -3.37
C GLN A 24 18.81 2.05 -2.90
N ALA A 25 18.16 1.39 -3.85
CA ALA A 25 17.35 0.22 -3.59
C ALA A 25 18.21 -0.92 -3.08
N GLU A 26 17.81 -1.50 -1.95
CA GLU A 26 18.54 -2.60 -1.32
C GLU A 26 17.80 -3.92 -1.56
N PRO A 27 18.49 -5.00 -1.97
CA PRO A 27 17.88 -6.32 -2.07
C PRO A 27 17.35 -6.78 -0.70
N VAL A 28 16.15 -7.38 -0.66
CA VAL A 28 15.49 -7.83 0.59
C VAL A 28 16.38 -8.80 1.39
N ILE A 29 17.20 -9.61 0.72
CA ILE A 29 18.13 -10.57 1.35
C ILE A 29 19.26 -9.94 2.17
N SER A 30 19.54 -8.64 1.97
CA SER A 30 20.55 -7.93 2.77
C SER A 30 20.06 -7.67 4.21
N ASN A 31 18.78 -7.95 4.49
CA ASN A 31 18.09 -7.61 5.72
C ASN A 31 18.32 -6.12 6.10
N PRO A 32 17.98 -5.19 5.20
CA PRO A 32 18.22 -3.78 5.43
C PRO A 32 17.38 -3.27 6.59
N THR A 33 17.81 -2.18 7.22
CA THR A 33 17.01 -1.45 8.20
C THR A 33 16.68 -0.08 7.64
N PHE A 34 15.40 0.25 7.60
CA PHE A 34 14.92 1.56 7.14
C PHE A 34 14.23 2.31 8.26
N THR A 35 14.29 3.64 8.19
CA THR A 35 13.53 4.51 9.10
C THR A 35 12.79 5.59 8.31
N SER A 36 11.48 5.72 8.52
CA SER A 36 10.67 6.78 7.91
C SER A 36 9.51 7.12 8.83
N GLY A 37 9.16 8.40 8.96
CA GLY A 37 8.00 8.84 9.75
C GLY A 37 7.98 8.41 11.23
N GLY A 38 9.15 8.20 11.84
CA GLY A 38 9.27 7.68 13.20
C GLY A 38 9.03 6.17 13.36
N LEU A 39 8.86 5.46 12.24
CA LEU A 39 8.81 4.00 12.18
C LEU A 39 10.16 3.45 11.72
N THR A 40 10.50 2.25 12.21
CA THR A 40 11.64 1.43 11.82
C THR A 40 11.11 0.17 11.15
N PHE A 41 11.71 -0.18 10.01
CA PHE A 41 11.41 -1.39 9.23
C PHE A 41 12.65 -2.28 9.22
N ASP A 42 12.53 -3.52 9.70
CA ASP A 42 13.65 -4.45 9.81
C ASP A 42 13.21 -5.92 9.71
N THR A 43 14.16 -6.84 9.92
CA THR A 43 13.89 -8.29 9.99
C THR A 43 13.24 -8.81 8.72
N PHE A 44 13.74 -8.35 7.57
CA PHE A 44 13.27 -8.75 6.26
C PHE A 44 13.59 -10.22 5.98
N GLY A 45 12.58 -10.93 5.48
CA GLY A 45 12.69 -12.28 4.96
C GLY A 45 11.87 -12.41 3.68
N ILE A 46 12.32 -13.25 2.77
CA ILE A 46 11.63 -13.51 1.51
C ILE A 46 11.81 -14.97 1.10
N SER A 47 10.73 -15.58 0.60
CA SER A 47 10.74 -16.88 -0.08
C SER A 47 10.09 -16.70 -1.44
N VAL A 48 10.71 -17.27 -2.48
CA VAL A 48 10.19 -17.22 -3.86
C VAL A 48 10.01 -18.64 -4.35
N THR A 49 8.81 -18.94 -4.86
CA THR A 49 8.47 -20.19 -5.54
C THR A 49 7.97 -19.85 -6.94
N LYS A 50 8.43 -20.58 -7.96
CA LYS A 50 7.92 -20.39 -9.32
C LYS A 50 7.84 -21.68 -10.11
N THR A 51 7.09 -21.65 -11.20
CA THR A 51 7.13 -22.68 -12.26
C THR A 51 6.94 -22.01 -13.62
N GLY A 52 7.52 -22.59 -14.67
CA GLY A 52 7.36 -22.11 -16.05
C GLY A 52 8.08 -20.77 -16.30
N GLN A 53 7.53 -19.99 -17.21
CA GLN A 53 8.06 -18.67 -17.57
C GLN A 53 7.59 -17.63 -16.55
N ALA A 54 8.29 -17.56 -15.42
CA ALA A 54 7.98 -16.66 -14.32
C ALA A 54 9.22 -16.02 -13.66
N PHE A 55 8.99 -14.86 -13.04
CA PHE A 55 9.95 -14.03 -12.32
C PHE A 55 9.27 -13.41 -11.08
N PRO A 56 9.99 -13.10 -9.98
CA PRO A 56 11.40 -13.40 -9.71
C PRO A 56 11.68 -14.90 -9.61
N ASP A 57 12.94 -15.29 -9.79
CA ASP A 57 13.42 -16.65 -9.56
C ASP A 57 14.35 -16.77 -8.36
N ALA A 58 14.74 -15.63 -7.76
CA ALA A 58 15.51 -15.59 -6.54
C ALA A 58 15.12 -14.38 -5.68
N ALA A 59 15.29 -14.55 -4.37
CA ALA A 59 15.01 -13.54 -3.36
C ALA A 59 15.77 -12.22 -3.54
N ASN A 60 16.97 -12.25 -4.12
CA ASN A 60 17.82 -11.08 -4.35
C ASN A 60 17.38 -10.21 -5.54
N GLN A 61 16.31 -10.59 -6.23
CA GLN A 61 15.72 -9.83 -7.34
C GLN A 61 14.53 -8.97 -6.90
N VAL A 62 14.18 -9.03 -5.62
CA VAL A 62 13.19 -8.15 -5.01
C VAL A 62 13.95 -7.10 -4.21
N ASN A 63 13.75 -5.85 -4.60
CA ASN A 63 14.32 -4.70 -3.91
C ASN A 63 13.25 -4.08 -3.01
N VAL A 64 13.72 -3.42 -1.95
CA VAL A 64 12.89 -2.63 -1.05
C VAL A 64 13.50 -1.24 -0.90
N ASP A 65 12.63 -0.24 -0.95
CA ASP A 65 12.94 1.19 -0.86
C ASP A 65 12.02 1.88 0.14
N LEU A 66 12.46 3.02 0.68
CA LEU A 66 11.57 3.94 1.37
C LEU A 66 10.69 4.70 0.38
N LEU A 67 9.42 4.88 0.74
CA LEU A 67 8.49 5.66 -0.07
C LEU A 67 8.78 7.17 0.07
N SER A 68 8.96 7.86 -1.06
CA SER A 68 9.17 9.32 -1.04
C SER A 68 7.87 10.05 -0.68
N GLY A 69 7.91 10.90 0.35
CA GLY A 69 6.79 11.76 0.74
C GLY A 69 5.71 11.08 1.62
N ALA A 70 5.93 9.84 2.04
CA ALA A 70 5.01 9.12 2.94
C ALA A 70 5.78 8.16 3.86
N THR A 71 5.13 7.74 4.94
CA THR A 71 5.67 6.72 5.86
C THR A 71 5.37 5.35 5.28
N GLY A 72 6.35 4.68 4.68
CA GLY A 72 6.07 3.44 3.96
C GLY A 72 7.27 2.84 3.26
N LEU A 73 7.00 1.70 2.61
CA LEU A 73 7.94 0.94 1.81
C LEU A 73 7.41 0.78 0.39
N GLN A 74 8.33 0.68 -0.55
CA GLN A 74 8.07 0.25 -1.92
C GLN A 74 8.86 -1.04 -2.17
N PHE A 75 8.18 -2.10 -2.58
CA PHE A 75 8.81 -3.29 -3.11
C PHE A 75 8.81 -3.21 -4.63
N SER A 76 9.96 -3.46 -5.24
CA SER A 76 10.10 -3.51 -6.69
C SER A 76 10.75 -4.82 -7.15
N SER A 77 10.16 -5.40 -8.18
CA SER A 77 10.70 -6.55 -8.89
C SER A 77 10.01 -6.65 -10.26
N GLY A 78 10.33 -7.67 -11.04
CA GLY A 78 9.66 -7.92 -12.31
C GLY A 78 8.48 -8.88 -12.20
N PHE A 79 7.84 -9.06 -11.03
CA PHE A 79 6.87 -10.13 -10.76
C PHE A 79 6.00 -10.42 -11.99
N THR A 80 6.28 -11.51 -12.70
CA THR A 80 5.66 -11.84 -13.99
C THR A 80 5.45 -13.33 -14.08
N ALA A 81 4.34 -13.74 -14.68
CA ALA A 81 4.07 -15.11 -15.09
C ALA A 81 3.51 -15.11 -16.52
N GLN A 82 3.98 -16.05 -17.34
CA GLN A 82 3.55 -16.24 -18.74
C GLN A 82 3.36 -17.72 -19.03
N ASN A 83 2.48 -18.05 -19.98
CA ASN A 83 2.37 -19.39 -20.60
C ASN A 83 2.38 -20.55 -19.60
N TYR A 84 1.28 -20.75 -18.85
CA TYR A 84 1.19 -21.76 -17.78
C TYR A 84 2.18 -21.55 -16.60
N GLY A 85 2.80 -20.37 -16.52
CA GLY A 85 3.73 -20.02 -15.45
C GLY A 85 3.02 -19.49 -14.20
N PHE A 86 3.71 -19.58 -13.07
CA PHE A 86 3.36 -18.82 -11.88
C PHE A 86 4.62 -18.40 -11.12
N SER A 87 4.53 -17.28 -10.41
CA SER A 87 5.48 -16.86 -9.40
C SER A 87 4.72 -16.48 -8.14
N ASP A 88 5.17 -17.01 -7.02
CA ASP A 88 4.68 -16.75 -5.68
C ASP A 88 5.86 -16.24 -4.84
N ALA A 89 5.73 -15.06 -4.24
CA ALA A 89 6.72 -14.51 -3.34
C ALA A 89 6.09 -14.14 -2.00
N ALA A 90 6.57 -14.77 -0.94
CA ALA A 90 6.21 -14.47 0.43
C ALA A 90 7.29 -13.58 1.06
N ILE A 91 6.94 -12.34 1.41
CA ILE A 91 7.82 -11.36 2.07
C ILE A 91 7.35 -11.18 3.51
N SER A 92 8.28 -11.07 4.46
CA SER A 92 7.97 -10.69 5.84
C SER A 92 8.97 -9.70 6.41
N TYR A 93 8.53 -8.86 7.33
CA TYR A 93 9.36 -7.88 8.05
C TYR A 93 8.61 -7.41 9.29
N VAL A 94 9.32 -6.69 10.15
CA VAL A 94 8.76 -6.03 11.33
C VAL A 94 8.75 -4.53 11.09
N VAL A 95 7.65 -3.89 11.47
CA VAL A 95 7.57 -2.44 11.58
C VAL A 95 7.34 -2.07 13.04
N SER A 96 8.14 -1.15 13.57
CA SER A 96 8.02 -0.69 14.95
C SER A 96 8.20 0.83 15.07
N GLY A 97 7.60 1.45 16.08
CA GLY A 97 7.76 2.88 16.31
C GLY A 97 7.12 3.35 17.61
N ALA A 98 7.48 4.57 18.02
CA ALA A 98 6.93 5.19 19.24
C ALA A 98 5.46 5.59 19.08
N THR A 99 5.05 5.96 17.87
CA THR A 99 3.66 6.26 17.53
C THR A 99 2.95 5.01 17.06
N ALA A 100 1.80 4.70 17.65
CA ALA A 100 1.02 3.54 17.26
C ALA A 100 0.45 3.67 15.85
N ILE A 101 0.45 2.55 15.12
CA ILE A 101 -0.08 2.38 13.77
C ILE A 101 -1.53 1.92 13.89
N SER A 102 -2.44 2.56 13.16
CA SER A 102 -3.88 2.24 13.17
C SER A 102 -4.43 1.79 11.81
N SER A 103 -3.71 2.08 10.72
CA SER A 103 -4.06 1.58 9.39
C SER A 103 -2.83 1.41 8.52
N VAL A 104 -2.98 0.50 7.55
CA VAL A 104 -1.97 0.20 6.55
C VAL A 104 -2.63 0.23 5.18
N GLY A 105 -2.06 1.01 4.27
CA GLY A 105 -2.48 1.09 2.88
C GLY A 105 -1.61 0.17 2.02
N LEU A 106 -2.25 -0.52 1.09
CA LEU A 106 -1.63 -1.40 0.10
C LEU A 106 -2.03 -0.91 -1.28
N SER A 107 -1.07 -0.78 -2.19
CA SER A 107 -1.36 -0.55 -3.60
C SER A 107 -0.35 -1.27 -4.48
N PHE A 108 -0.76 -1.59 -5.70
CA PHE A 108 0.12 -2.21 -6.68
C PHE A 108 -0.26 -1.85 -8.11
N ASP A 109 0.67 -2.04 -9.05
CA ASP A 109 0.50 -1.78 -10.48
C ASP A 109 0.15 -3.04 -11.29
N GLY A 110 -0.54 -3.99 -10.66
CA GLY A 110 -0.86 -5.28 -11.26
C GLY A 110 -1.65 -5.15 -12.56
N THR A 111 -1.27 -5.95 -13.56
CA THR A 111 -1.96 -6.06 -14.86
C THR A 111 -2.00 -7.52 -15.32
N PHE A 112 -2.92 -7.82 -16.24
CA PHE A 112 -3.05 -9.15 -16.81
C PHE A 112 -3.40 -9.10 -18.32
N LEU A 113 -3.18 -10.22 -19.01
CA LEU A 113 -3.59 -10.52 -20.37
C LEU A 113 -4.11 -11.97 -20.40
N GLY A 114 -5.27 -12.18 -21.03
CA GLY A 114 -5.88 -13.50 -21.14
C GLY A 114 -6.41 -14.03 -19.80
N GLN A 115 -6.26 -15.35 -19.55
CA GLN A 115 -6.64 -15.98 -18.28
C GLN A 115 -5.44 -15.94 -17.30
N ALA A 116 -5.30 -14.82 -16.60
CA ALA A 116 -4.20 -14.59 -15.68
C ALA A 116 -4.63 -13.78 -14.45
N ILE A 117 -3.86 -13.89 -13.36
CA ILE A 117 -4.12 -13.20 -12.09
C ILE A 117 -2.82 -12.60 -11.58
N ALA A 118 -2.84 -11.32 -11.24
CA ALA A 118 -1.85 -10.70 -10.36
C ALA A 118 -2.54 -10.29 -9.06
N SER A 119 -2.00 -10.68 -7.91
CA SER A 119 -2.58 -10.35 -6.60
C SER A 119 -1.53 -10.18 -5.52
N VAL A 120 -1.85 -9.35 -4.55
CA VAL A 120 -1.06 -9.19 -3.33
C VAL A 120 -2.02 -9.25 -2.13
N THR A 121 -1.74 -10.18 -1.23
CA THR A 121 -2.37 -10.22 0.09
C THR A 121 -1.37 -9.75 1.12
N GLU A 122 -1.74 -8.78 1.95
CA GLU A 122 -0.92 -8.34 3.06
C GLU A 122 -1.65 -8.61 4.37
N THR A 123 -0.97 -9.29 5.29
CA THR A 123 -1.49 -9.60 6.61
C THR A 123 -0.59 -8.97 7.65
N ALA A 124 -1.18 -8.19 8.56
CA ALA A 124 -0.51 -7.63 9.72
C ALA A 124 -0.86 -8.43 10.97
N TRP A 125 0.15 -8.75 11.78
CA TRP A 125 0.01 -9.48 13.03
C TRP A 125 0.47 -8.62 14.20
N ALA A 126 -0.23 -8.74 15.33
CA ALA A 126 0.08 -8.00 16.56
C ALA A 126 1.22 -8.63 17.38
N ASP A 127 1.57 -9.88 17.11
CA ASP A 127 2.54 -10.68 17.87
C ASP A 127 3.54 -11.42 16.97
N ALA A 128 4.73 -11.69 17.51
CA ALA A 128 5.82 -12.33 16.78
C ALA A 128 5.49 -13.76 16.32
N ALA A 129 4.64 -14.46 17.07
CA ALA A 129 4.21 -15.81 16.74
C ALA A 129 3.15 -15.84 15.64
N ARG A 130 2.67 -14.66 15.18
CA ARG A 130 1.66 -14.50 14.13
C ARG A 130 0.37 -15.27 14.47
N THR A 131 -0.11 -15.08 15.69
CA THR A 131 -1.33 -15.74 16.18
C THR A 131 -2.50 -14.77 16.35
N ILE A 132 -2.22 -13.47 16.48
CA ILE A 132 -3.20 -12.40 16.66
C ILE A 132 -3.22 -11.55 15.39
N LEU A 133 -4.22 -11.80 14.55
CA LEU A 133 -4.45 -11.01 13.34
C LEU A 133 -4.79 -9.56 13.72
N ALA A 134 -4.01 -8.61 13.21
CA ALA A 134 -4.27 -7.17 13.37
C ALA A 134 -5.15 -6.63 12.23
N GLY A 135 -4.93 -7.13 11.01
CA GLY A 135 -5.69 -6.74 9.83
C GLY A 135 -5.16 -7.43 8.58
N GLN A 136 -5.93 -7.35 7.49
CA GLN A 136 -5.54 -7.85 6.18
C GLN A 136 -6.02 -6.89 5.08
N ALA A 137 -5.17 -6.68 4.08
CA ALA A 137 -5.48 -5.94 2.86
C ALA A 137 -5.28 -6.86 1.65
N TYR A 138 -6.08 -6.67 0.60
CA TYR A 138 -6.00 -7.47 -0.62
C TYR A 138 -6.20 -6.61 -1.87
N VAL A 139 -5.25 -6.70 -2.81
CA VAL A 139 -5.32 -6.08 -4.13
C VAL A 139 -5.14 -7.14 -5.20
N SER A 140 -5.86 -7.02 -6.31
CA SER A 140 -5.79 -7.99 -7.41
C SER A 140 -6.21 -7.40 -8.74
N CYS A 141 -5.75 -8.02 -9.83
CA CYS A 141 -6.14 -7.70 -11.19
C CYS A 141 -6.24 -9.00 -11.98
N ALA A 142 -7.47 -9.30 -12.43
CA ALA A 142 -7.85 -10.53 -13.10
C ALA A 142 -9.07 -10.30 -14.01
N ILE A 143 -9.56 -11.35 -14.67
CA ILE A 143 -10.72 -11.28 -15.58
C ILE A 143 -11.99 -10.70 -14.93
N ALA A 144 -12.14 -10.84 -13.61
CA ALA A 144 -13.28 -10.31 -12.86
C ALA A 144 -13.19 -8.79 -12.57
N GLY A 145 -12.03 -8.16 -12.83
CA GLY A 145 -11.77 -6.76 -12.56
C GLY A 145 -10.44 -6.53 -11.84
N CYS A 146 -10.13 -5.27 -11.58
CA CYS A 146 -8.91 -4.87 -10.88
C CYS A 146 -9.24 -3.96 -9.69
N SER A 147 -8.73 -4.34 -8.52
CA SER A 147 -8.65 -3.54 -7.32
C SER A 147 -7.18 -3.25 -7.07
N LEU A 148 -6.73 -2.04 -7.42
CA LEU A 148 -5.31 -1.65 -7.40
C LEU A 148 -4.84 -1.09 -6.06
N SER A 149 -5.77 -0.83 -5.14
CA SER A 149 -5.48 -0.28 -3.83
C SER A 149 -6.50 -0.77 -2.80
N ASP A 150 -6.02 -1.00 -1.59
CA ASP A 150 -6.83 -1.33 -0.43
C ASP A 150 -6.23 -0.66 0.82
N VAL A 151 -7.06 -0.38 1.82
CA VAL A 151 -6.63 0.19 3.10
C VAL A 151 -7.21 -0.66 4.22
N MET A 152 -6.34 -1.39 4.91
CA MET A 152 -6.75 -2.13 6.10
C MET A 152 -6.77 -1.22 7.33
N THR A 153 -7.95 -1.12 7.94
CA THR A 153 -8.08 -0.58 9.30
C THR A 153 -7.73 -1.69 10.28
N LEU A 154 -6.77 -1.44 11.16
CA LEU A 154 -6.35 -2.44 12.13
C LEU A 154 -7.38 -2.55 13.26
N ASN A 155 -7.52 -3.74 13.84
CA ASN A 155 -8.40 -4.01 14.99
C ASN A 155 -7.85 -3.48 16.33
N GLY A 156 -7.03 -2.43 16.27
CA GLY A 156 -6.32 -1.85 17.40
C GLY A 156 -5.33 -0.79 16.94
N SER A 157 -4.47 -0.36 17.87
CA SER A 157 -3.34 0.51 17.57
C SER A 157 -2.07 -0.13 18.10
N TYR A 158 -1.09 -0.30 17.22
CA TYR A 158 0.06 -1.16 17.47
C TYR A 158 1.36 -0.37 17.30
N SER A 159 2.24 -0.39 18.31
CA SER A 159 3.60 0.14 18.21
C SER A 159 4.54 -0.82 17.47
N THR A 160 4.14 -2.06 17.28
CA THR A 160 4.89 -3.07 16.52
C THR A 160 3.91 -3.95 15.77
N LEU A 161 4.15 -4.16 14.48
CA LEU A 161 3.42 -5.11 13.64
C LEU A 161 4.42 -6.04 12.97
N TYR A 162 4.02 -7.30 12.82
CA TYR A 162 4.73 -8.29 12.03
C TYR A 162 3.97 -8.42 10.73
N ILE A 163 4.59 -8.06 9.62
CA ILE A 163 3.94 -8.06 8.31
C ILE A 163 4.32 -9.32 7.55
N THR A 164 3.33 -9.92 6.91
CA THR A 164 3.51 -10.97 5.90
C THR A 164 2.77 -10.56 4.64
N LYS A 165 3.47 -10.54 3.51
CA LYS A 165 2.94 -10.22 2.19
C LYS A 165 3.09 -11.45 1.30
N ASP A 166 2.02 -11.81 0.63
CA ASP A 166 1.92 -12.92 -0.30
C ASP A 166 1.62 -12.33 -1.70
N ILE A 167 2.56 -12.48 -2.62
CA ILE A 167 2.50 -11.92 -3.97
C ILE A 167 2.36 -13.08 -4.94
N ASN A 168 1.24 -13.15 -5.63
CA ASN A 168 1.00 -14.18 -6.64
C ASN A 168 0.80 -13.56 -8.01
N VAL A 169 1.53 -14.05 -9.00
CA VAL A 169 1.27 -13.85 -10.42
C VAL A 169 1.14 -15.21 -11.09
N SER A 170 0.04 -15.44 -11.80
CA SER A 170 -0.25 -16.73 -12.46
C SER A 170 -0.82 -16.49 -13.86
N ALA A 171 -0.42 -17.33 -14.81
CA ALA A 171 -0.96 -17.38 -16.18
C ALA A 171 -1.41 -18.83 -16.46
N PHE A 172 -2.60 -19.03 -17.01
CA PHE A 172 -3.23 -20.35 -17.06
C PHE A 172 -3.22 -21.02 -18.43
N GLU A 173 -3.02 -20.27 -19.52
CA GLU A 173 -3.00 -20.75 -20.89
C GLU A 173 -1.82 -20.19 -21.69
N GLN A 174 -1.64 -20.69 -22.92
CA GLN A 174 -0.69 -20.14 -23.87
C GLN A 174 -1.14 -18.74 -24.33
N GLY A 175 -0.26 -17.75 -24.23
CA GLY A 175 -0.55 -16.34 -24.55
C GLY A 175 -0.98 -15.51 -23.34
N ASP A 176 -1.24 -16.14 -22.19
CA ASP A 176 -1.60 -15.45 -20.96
C ASP A 176 -0.38 -14.81 -20.29
N ARG A 177 -0.62 -13.70 -19.59
CA ARG A 177 0.39 -13.01 -18.79
C ARG A 177 -0.21 -12.32 -17.58
N ALA A 178 0.39 -12.49 -16.41
CA ALA A 178 0.17 -11.64 -15.23
C ALA A 178 1.48 -10.92 -14.88
N GLN A 179 1.40 -9.67 -14.44
CA GLN A 179 2.58 -8.92 -14.01
C GLN A 179 2.25 -7.84 -12.97
N THR A 180 3.22 -7.52 -12.11
CA THR A 180 3.29 -6.31 -11.28
C THR A 180 4.76 -5.95 -11.11
N SER A 181 5.08 -4.66 -11.07
CA SER A 181 6.46 -4.20 -10.87
C SER A 181 6.68 -3.41 -9.60
N ILE A 182 5.62 -2.79 -9.08
CA ILE A 182 5.66 -1.91 -7.92
C ILE A 182 4.53 -2.29 -6.98
N ILE A 183 4.91 -2.59 -5.73
CA ILE A 183 3.97 -2.78 -4.63
C ILE A 183 4.33 -1.75 -3.56
N THR A 184 3.41 -0.83 -3.32
CA THR A 184 3.59 0.25 -2.34
C THR A 184 2.78 -0.05 -1.10
N GLN A 185 3.40 0.15 0.06
CA GLN A 185 2.76 0.05 1.35
C GLN A 185 2.96 1.35 2.12
N THR A 186 1.88 1.88 2.68
CA THR A 186 1.89 3.08 3.53
C THR A 186 1.40 2.75 4.92
N PHE A 187 2.00 3.34 5.94
CA PHE A 187 1.56 3.26 7.33
C PHE A 187 1.08 4.63 7.78
N ASN A 188 -0.04 4.66 8.49
CA ASN A 188 -0.55 5.87 9.12
C ASN A 188 -0.28 5.80 10.63
N PRO A 189 0.89 6.29 11.10
CA PRO A 189 1.13 6.48 12.52
C PRO A 189 0.24 7.62 13.03
N GLY A 190 -0.46 7.41 14.14
CA GLY A 190 -1.20 8.48 14.80
C GLY A 190 -2.71 8.49 14.56
N GLY A 191 -3.31 7.31 14.47
CA GLY A 191 -4.72 7.18 14.82
C GLY A 191 -4.94 7.66 16.26
N GLY A 192 -5.31 8.94 16.43
CA GLY A 192 -6.27 9.26 17.48
C GLY A 192 -7.49 8.33 17.35
N PRO A 193 -8.29 8.14 18.41
CA PRO A 193 -9.52 7.36 18.30
C PRO A 193 -10.23 7.75 17.02
N ASN A 194 -10.61 6.76 16.20
CA ASN A 194 -11.32 6.97 14.93
C ASN A 194 -12.25 8.17 15.10
N PRO A 195 -12.18 9.22 14.24
CA PRO A 195 -13.13 10.31 14.35
C PRO A 195 -14.52 9.68 14.47
N PRO A 196 -15.32 10.07 15.50
CA PRO A 196 -16.61 9.45 15.72
C PRO A 196 -17.32 9.41 14.37
N PRO A 197 -17.90 8.25 13.98
CA PRO A 197 -18.40 8.05 12.62
C PRO A 197 -19.17 9.30 12.24
N THR A 198 -18.70 10.02 11.22
CA THR A 198 -19.39 11.21 10.75
C THR A 198 -20.82 10.74 10.51
N PRO A 199 -21.83 11.26 11.23
CA PRO A 199 -23.17 10.73 11.12
C PRO A 199 -23.53 10.80 9.65
N VAL A 200 -23.54 9.62 9.01
CA VAL A 200 -23.88 9.50 7.59
C VAL A 200 -25.30 10.03 7.56
N PRO A 201 -25.56 11.17 6.89
CA PRO A 201 -26.93 11.64 6.77
C PRO A 201 -27.70 10.47 6.19
N GLU A 202 -28.67 9.94 6.94
CA GLU A 202 -29.50 8.83 6.48
C GLU A 202 -29.89 9.17 5.05
N PRO A 203 -29.62 8.26 4.08
CA PRO A 203 -29.72 8.64 2.68
C PRO A 203 -31.11 9.23 2.50
N ALA A 204 -31.17 10.42 1.92
CA ALA A 204 -32.41 11.17 1.76
C ALA A 204 -33.51 10.31 1.09
N THR A 205 -33.14 9.19 0.47
CA THR A 205 -34.01 8.10 0.02
C THR A 205 -34.95 7.55 1.08
N LEU A 206 -34.58 7.41 2.36
CA LEU A 206 -35.51 6.95 3.41
C LEU A 206 -36.57 8.02 3.72
N ALA A 207 -36.15 9.29 3.80
CA ALA A 207 -37.07 10.41 3.92
C ALA A 207 -37.94 10.56 2.66
N LEU A 208 -37.39 10.38 1.47
CA LEU A 208 -38.09 10.45 0.18
C LEU A 208 -39.08 9.29 0.02
N PHE A 209 -38.72 8.10 0.48
CA PHE A 209 -39.57 6.91 0.47
C PHE A 209 -40.75 7.09 1.42
N GLY A 210 -40.51 7.56 2.64
CA GLY A 210 -41.56 7.86 3.61
C GLY A 210 -42.52 8.95 3.11
N THR A 211 -41.99 10.04 2.54
CA THR A 211 -42.82 11.13 1.97
C THR A 211 -43.59 10.69 0.72
N GLY A 212 -43.01 9.82 -0.12
CA GLY A 212 -43.69 9.21 -1.26
C GLY A 212 -44.90 8.38 -0.86
N LEU A 213 -44.78 7.55 0.20
CA LEU A 213 -45.89 6.76 0.73
C LEU A 213 -46.99 7.63 1.36
N ALA A 214 -46.61 8.68 2.08
CA ALA A 214 -47.56 9.63 2.66
C ALA A 214 -48.36 10.36 1.56
N ALA A 215 -47.70 10.80 0.48
CA ALA A 215 -48.36 11.43 -0.66
C ALA A 215 -49.37 10.49 -1.34
N LEU A 216 -49.00 9.22 -1.57
CA LEU A 216 -49.89 8.20 -2.13
C LEU A 216 -51.12 7.93 -1.22
N GLY A 217 -50.92 7.91 0.10
CA GLY A 217 -52.01 7.77 1.07
C GLY A 217 -53.03 8.92 1.01
N LEU A 218 -52.55 10.16 0.86
CA LEU A 218 -53.41 11.34 0.74
C LEU A 218 -54.19 11.36 -0.60
N VAL A 219 -53.57 10.93 -1.70
CA VAL A 219 -54.24 10.82 -3.01
C VAL A 219 -55.38 9.81 -2.96
N ARG A 220 -55.19 8.65 -2.30
CA ARG A 220 -56.23 7.61 -2.18
C ARG A 220 -57.46 8.05 -1.38
N ARG A 221 -57.34 9.02 -0.48
CA ARG A 221 -58.48 9.53 0.30
C ARG A 221 -59.39 10.47 -0.50
N ARG A 222 -58.87 11.11 -1.55
CA ARG A 222 -59.65 12.02 -2.41
C ARG A 222 -60.59 11.30 -3.38
N SER A 223 -60.23 10.09 -3.83
CA SER A 223 -61.05 9.34 -4.79
C SER A 223 -62.34 8.73 -4.21
N ARG A 224 -62.52 8.74 -2.88
CA ARG A 224 -63.74 8.21 -2.22
C ARG A 224 -64.86 9.24 -2.00
N LYS A 225 -64.67 10.51 -2.38
CA LYS A 225 -65.70 11.57 -2.24
C LYS A 225 -66.43 11.91 -3.55
N ALA A 226 -66.16 11.19 -4.63
CA ALA A 226 -66.76 11.42 -5.95
C ALA A 226 -67.73 10.29 -6.39
N ALA A 227 -68.24 9.52 -5.43
CA ALA A 227 -69.28 8.50 -5.63
C ALA A 227 -70.41 8.75 -4.63
#